data_AF-A0AAV0EW66-F1
#
_entry.id   AF-A0AAV0EW66-F1
#
_cell.length_a   1.000
_cell.length_b   1.000
_cell.length_c   1.000
_cell.angle_alpha   90.00
_cell.angle_beta   90.00
_cell.angle_gamma   90.00
#
_symmetry.space_group_name_H-M   'P 1'
#
loop_
_entity.id
_entity.type
_entity.pdbx_description
1 polymer ?
#
loop_
_entity_poly.entity_id
_entity_poly.type
_entity_poly.pdbx_seq_one_letter_code
_entity_poly.pdbx_strand_id
1 'polypeptide(L)'
;MPPKKRTKNVGTSSSRATGARYQPQFPKDEQMITYLDLLKKEVGTFHYPDEPTLTAAGLHDEVMTLLRRGWWQHLFFGIRETTYKEVTCEVLATIKVPRSISFSDNHRPLIKFRAFNEDHAISIYNIQWHLGFTRIEDRADNEAGLTDFPRDVDRQRFWESISRDGGTYDPRDTPSTLLYPRAYRVIHSLLSSTITGRAEVAGKVSTTDLLCLYCMIHNKLPHMGAIIADLFHRQSTYKIKAIFSGPYITCLLRGMGYGDHFVNMDESSYYAPLTKLPELNTGVARRRRLAEQPVEGEQRVPHQAGIHIQEGGAAGHVDDDDEEH
;
A
#
# COMPACT_ATOMS: atom_id res chain seq x y z
N MET A 1 -57.39 -37.49 -43.09
CA MET A 1 -56.08 -37.02 -42.60
C MET A 1 -55.37 -38.16 -41.87
N PRO A 2 -54.17 -38.57 -42.31
CA PRO A 2 -53.32 -39.60 -41.67
C PRO A 2 -52.35 -38.96 -40.62
N PRO A 3 -51.54 -39.75 -39.88
CA PRO A 3 -51.29 -39.53 -38.45
C PRO A 3 -50.02 -38.75 -38.06
N LYS A 4 -50.02 -38.30 -36.79
CA LYS A 4 -48.96 -37.59 -36.04
C LYS A 4 -47.62 -38.35 -36.02
N LYS A 5 -46.53 -37.66 -36.36
CA LYS A 5 -45.15 -38.06 -36.02
C LYS A 5 -44.68 -37.33 -34.76
N ARG A 6 -44.26 -38.11 -33.76
CA ARG A 6 -43.50 -37.70 -32.58
C ARG A 6 -42.06 -37.43 -33.01
N THR A 7 -41.52 -36.28 -32.63
CA THR A 7 -40.06 -36.02 -32.68
C THR A 7 -39.60 -35.69 -31.26
N LYS A 8 -38.71 -36.52 -30.73
CA LYS A 8 -37.93 -36.28 -29.50
C LYS A 8 -36.85 -35.24 -29.82
N ASN A 9 -36.75 -34.18 -29.02
CA ASN A 9 -35.53 -33.41 -28.80
C ASN A 9 -35.43 -33.29 -27.27
N VAL A 10 -34.61 -34.11 -26.60
CA VAL A 10 -33.17 -33.87 -26.32
C VAL A 10 -33.00 -32.49 -25.70
N GLY A 11 -32.92 -32.47 -24.38
CA GLY A 11 -32.58 -31.27 -23.64
C GLY A 11 -31.11 -30.93 -23.83
N THR A 12 -30.82 -29.63 -23.87
CA THR A 12 -29.47 -29.13 -23.63
C THR A 12 -29.54 -27.73 -23.06
N SER A 13 -28.91 -27.59 -21.90
CA SER A 13 -28.32 -26.39 -21.31
C SER A 13 -29.20 -25.15 -21.14
N SER A 14 -29.71 -25.04 -19.92
CA SER A 14 -29.80 -23.78 -19.16
C SER A 14 -28.60 -22.89 -19.46
N SER A 15 -28.81 -21.83 -20.25
CA SER A 15 -27.86 -20.73 -20.37
C SER A 15 -27.67 -20.11 -18.99
N ARG A 16 -26.42 -20.14 -18.49
CA ARG A 16 -25.97 -19.28 -17.39
C ARG A 16 -26.37 -17.85 -17.75
N ALA A 17 -27.23 -17.23 -16.95
CA ALA A 17 -27.47 -15.80 -17.02
C ALA A 17 -26.13 -15.09 -16.79
N THR A 18 -25.63 -14.42 -17.83
CA THR A 18 -24.63 -13.36 -17.71
C THR A 18 -25.23 -12.31 -16.79
N GLY A 19 -24.80 -12.30 -15.52
CA GLY A 19 -25.27 -11.31 -14.54
C GLY A 19 -25.10 -9.90 -15.09
N ALA A 20 -26.13 -9.08 -14.95
CA ALA A 20 -26.05 -7.68 -15.36
C ALA A 20 -24.89 -7.00 -14.63
N ARG A 21 -23.99 -6.36 -15.39
CA ARG A 21 -22.88 -5.57 -14.82
C ARG A 21 -23.46 -4.47 -13.94
N TYR A 22 -22.81 -4.23 -12.78
CA TYR A 22 -23.21 -3.16 -11.87
C TYR A 22 -23.29 -1.80 -12.59
N GLN A 23 -24.42 -1.12 -12.46
CA GLN A 23 -24.64 0.22 -13.01
C GLN A 23 -25.18 1.15 -11.90
N PRO A 24 -24.39 2.14 -11.48
CA PRO A 24 -24.85 3.11 -10.49
C PRO A 24 -25.87 4.07 -11.10
N GLN A 25 -26.85 4.44 -10.29
CA GLN A 25 -27.93 5.37 -10.56
C GLN A 25 -27.72 6.61 -9.71
N PHE A 26 -27.72 7.77 -10.34
CA PHE A 26 -27.44 9.04 -9.66
C PHE A 26 -28.71 9.89 -9.55
N PRO A 27 -29.03 10.43 -8.36
CA PRO A 27 -30.14 11.37 -8.20
C PRO A 27 -29.94 12.71 -8.92
N LYS A 28 -28.69 13.06 -9.30
CA LYS A 28 -28.33 14.34 -9.92
C LYS A 28 -27.41 14.15 -11.12
N ASP A 29 -27.66 14.90 -12.19
CA ASP A 29 -26.85 14.85 -13.42
C ASP A 29 -25.38 15.21 -13.18
N GLU A 30 -25.09 16.16 -12.29
CA GLU A 30 -23.73 16.55 -11.95
C GLU A 30 -22.90 15.39 -11.36
N GLN A 31 -23.54 14.50 -10.60
CA GLN A 31 -22.90 13.31 -10.04
C GLN A 31 -22.61 12.29 -11.14
N MET A 32 -23.53 12.11 -12.10
CA MET A 32 -23.31 11.26 -13.28
C MET A 32 -22.14 11.78 -14.13
N ILE A 33 -22.07 13.09 -14.37
CA ILE A 33 -20.96 13.70 -15.11
C ILE A 33 -19.62 13.44 -14.40
N THR A 34 -19.58 13.68 -13.08
CA THR A 34 -18.39 13.45 -12.26
C THR A 34 -17.98 11.97 -12.29
N TYR A 35 -18.94 11.06 -12.18
CA TYR A 35 -18.73 9.62 -12.27
C TYR A 35 -18.10 9.19 -13.59
N LEU A 36 -18.65 9.66 -14.71
CA LEU A 36 -18.12 9.35 -16.05
C LEU A 36 -16.70 9.90 -16.25
N ASP A 37 -16.38 11.05 -15.66
CA ASP A 37 -15.02 11.60 -15.70
C ASP A 37 -14.03 10.83 -14.82
N LEU A 38 -14.48 10.32 -13.67
CA LEU A 38 -13.68 9.45 -12.81
C LEU A 38 -13.41 8.08 -13.45
N LEU A 39 -14.39 7.49 -14.15
CA LEU A 39 -14.20 6.22 -14.87
C LEU A 39 -13.08 6.26 -15.91
N LYS A 40 -12.78 7.44 -16.48
CA LYS A 40 -11.67 7.63 -17.44
C LYS A 40 -10.29 7.64 -16.76
N LYS A 41 -10.22 7.80 -15.43
CA LYS A 41 -8.95 7.86 -14.68
C LYS A 41 -8.38 6.47 -14.48
N GLU A 42 -7.06 6.36 -14.46
CA GLU A 42 -6.38 5.12 -14.10
C GLU A 42 -6.55 4.84 -12.60
N VAL A 43 -6.45 3.58 -12.20
CA VAL A 43 -6.31 3.22 -10.78
C VAL A 43 -4.83 3.27 -10.42
N GLY A 44 -4.51 4.01 -9.37
CA GLY A 44 -3.14 4.18 -8.89
C GLY A 44 -2.61 2.91 -8.22
N THR A 45 -1.29 2.71 -8.30
CA THR A 45 -0.62 1.58 -7.66
C THR A 45 -0.37 1.86 -6.19
N PHE A 46 -0.88 0.97 -5.33
CA PHE A 46 -0.59 0.99 -3.91
C PHE A 46 0.74 0.29 -3.63
N HIS A 47 1.63 0.98 -2.91
CA HIS A 47 2.92 0.42 -2.57
C HIS A 47 2.93 -0.11 -1.15
N TYR A 48 3.56 -1.28 -0.99
CA TYR A 48 3.80 -1.89 0.32
C TYR A 48 5.31 -1.98 0.59
N PRO A 49 5.72 -1.96 1.87
CA PRO A 49 7.10 -2.22 2.27
C PRO A 49 7.50 -3.66 1.90
N ASP A 50 8.50 -3.80 1.04
CA ASP A 50 9.08 -5.10 0.70
C ASP A 50 10.23 -5.42 1.65
N GLU A 51 9.99 -6.34 2.60
CA GLU A 51 10.97 -6.67 3.63
C GLU A 51 12.33 -7.10 3.05
N PRO A 52 12.42 -7.99 2.04
CA PRO A 52 13.70 -8.32 1.41
C PRO A 52 14.43 -7.09 0.84
N THR A 53 13.72 -6.13 0.25
CA THR A 53 14.29 -4.87 -0.23
C THR A 53 14.82 -4.01 0.91
N LEU A 54 14.05 -3.88 2.00
CA LEU A 54 14.45 -3.12 3.18
C LEU A 54 15.68 -3.73 3.85
N THR A 55 15.74 -5.06 3.97
CA THR A 55 16.89 -5.78 4.55
C THR A 55 18.14 -5.58 3.69
N ALA A 56 18.01 -5.72 2.37
CA ALA A 56 19.14 -5.52 1.46
C ALA A 56 19.69 -4.08 1.50
N ALA A 57 18.83 -3.10 1.80
CA ALA A 57 19.21 -1.69 1.98
C ALA A 57 19.73 -1.34 3.39
N GLY A 58 19.65 -2.28 4.34
CA GLY A 58 20.00 -2.04 5.75
C GLY A 58 19.03 -1.08 6.45
N LEU A 59 17.76 -1.08 6.04
CA LEU A 59 16.72 -0.18 6.57
C LEU A 59 15.56 -0.93 7.24
N HIS A 60 15.60 -2.28 7.27
CA HIS A 60 14.52 -3.12 7.78
C HIS A 60 14.14 -2.76 9.21
N ASP A 61 15.09 -2.80 10.15
CA ASP A 61 14.79 -2.56 11.56
C ASP A 61 14.25 -1.14 11.81
N GLU A 62 14.84 -0.11 11.22
CA GLU A 62 14.40 1.27 11.37
C GLU A 62 12.98 1.49 10.83
N VAL A 63 12.71 1.02 9.61
CA VAL A 63 11.39 1.17 8.97
C VAL A 63 10.36 0.34 9.72
N MET A 64 10.65 -0.93 10.01
CA MET A 64 9.70 -1.80 10.69
C MET A 64 9.42 -1.30 12.10
N THR A 65 10.40 -0.77 12.83
CA THR A 65 10.18 -0.15 14.15
C THR A 65 9.17 1.00 14.10
N LEU A 66 9.23 1.85 13.08
CA LEU A 66 8.23 2.91 12.90
C LEU A 66 6.85 2.33 12.56
N LEU A 67 6.81 1.29 11.72
CA LEU A 67 5.55 0.66 11.31
C LEU A 67 4.88 -0.17 12.42
N ARG A 68 5.65 -0.76 13.36
CA ARG A 68 5.07 -1.56 14.46
C ARG A 68 4.26 -0.72 15.45
N ARG A 69 4.44 0.60 15.44
CA ARG A 69 3.73 1.52 16.33
C ARG A 69 2.32 1.74 15.83
N GLY A 70 1.32 1.77 16.71
CA GLY A 70 -0.06 2.03 16.35
C GLY A 70 -0.59 1.13 15.21
N TRP A 71 -1.22 1.73 14.20
CA TRP A 71 -1.90 0.99 13.13
C TRP A 71 -1.17 1.00 11.79
N TRP A 72 0.09 1.45 11.76
CA TRP A 72 0.83 1.61 10.52
C TRP A 72 1.08 0.28 9.82
N GLN A 73 1.32 -0.80 10.58
CA GLN A 73 1.37 -2.15 10.01
C GLN A 73 0.04 -2.55 9.36
N HIS A 74 -1.10 -2.33 10.02
CA HIS A 74 -2.41 -2.62 9.43
C HIS A 74 -2.65 -1.81 8.16
N LEU A 75 -2.27 -0.53 8.15
CA LEU A 75 -2.37 0.32 6.97
C LEU A 75 -1.61 -0.25 5.77
N PHE A 76 -0.34 -0.62 5.93
CA PHE A 76 0.52 -1.00 4.80
C PHE A 76 0.49 -2.49 4.44
N PHE A 77 0.18 -3.36 5.41
CA PHE A 77 0.13 -4.81 5.19
C PHE A 77 -1.30 -5.36 5.19
N GLY A 78 -2.21 -4.76 5.95
CA GLY A 78 -3.59 -5.23 6.12
C GLY A 78 -4.54 -4.69 5.06
N ILE A 79 -4.45 -3.40 4.71
CA ILE A 79 -5.30 -2.80 3.66
C ILE A 79 -4.71 -3.10 2.28
N ARG A 80 -4.94 -4.34 1.82
CA ARG A 80 -4.59 -4.83 0.47
C ARG A 80 -5.82 -5.24 -0.32
N GLU A 81 -6.88 -4.46 -0.21
CA GLU A 81 -8.19 -4.72 -0.82
C GLU A 81 -8.23 -4.43 -2.33
N THR A 82 -9.02 -5.20 -3.07
CA THR A 82 -9.22 -4.92 -4.49
C THR A 82 -9.97 -3.59 -4.68
N THR A 83 -9.59 -2.81 -5.69
CA THR A 83 -10.32 -1.62 -6.14
C THR A 83 -11.41 -2.09 -7.09
N TYR A 84 -12.67 -1.86 -6.72
CA TYR A 84 -13.81 -2.06 -7.61
C TYR A 84 -14.18 -0.70 -8.18
N LYS A 85 -13.78 -0.45 -9.44
CA LYS A 85 -13.70 0.91 -9.99
C LYS A 85 -15.06 1.60 -10.05
N GLU A 86 -16.10 0.87 -10.44
CA GLU A 86 -17.45 1.42 -10.60
C GLU A 86 -18.00 1.96 -9.26
N VAL A 87 -17.99 1.16 -8.20
CA VAL A 87 -18.47 1.62 -6.88
C VAL A 87 -17.52 2.64 -6.26
N THR A 88 -16.22 2.53 -6.50
CA THR A 88 -15.24 3.55 -6.07
C THR A 88 -15.58 4.92 -6.69
N CYS A 89 -15.83 4.95 -8.00
CA CYS A 89 -16.20 6.17 -8.70
C CYS A 89 -17.58 6.69 -8.27
N GLU A 90 -18.55 5.82 -7.99
CA GLU A 90 -19.85 6.22 -7.44
C GLU A 90 -19.71 6.93 -6.08
N VAL A 91 -18.94 6.34 -5.18
CA VAL A 91 -18.65 6.93 -3.86
C VAL A 91 -17.99 8.29 -4.05
N LEU A 92 -16.92 8.38 -4.84
CA LEU A 92 -16.20 9.64 -5.07
C LEU A 92 -17.06 10.70 -5.77
N ALA A 93 -17.94 10.32 -6.70
CA ALA A 93 -18.81 11.25 -7.41
C ALA A 93 -19.92 11.84 -6.51
N THR A 94 -20.23 11.17 -5.40
CA THR A 94 -21.33 11.54 -4.50
C THR A 94 -20.88 12.00 -3.13
N ILE A 95 -19.60 11.81 -2.79
CA ILE A 95 -19.09 12.07 -1.45
C ILE A 95 -19.16 13.55 -1.09
N LYS A 96 -19.60 13.81 0.12
CA LYS A 96 -19.64 15.12 0.76
C LYS A 96 -18.94 15.02 2.10
N VAL A 97 -17.75 15.61 2.15
CA VAL A 97 -16.95 15.74 3.37
C VAL A 97 -17.14 17.16 3.91
N PRO A 98 -17.47 17.33 5.21
CA PRO A 98 -17.56 18.66 5.82
C PRO A 98 -16.27 19.46 5.68
N ARG A 99 -16.37 20.75 5.32
CA ARG A 99 -15.21 21.64 5.11
C ARG A 99 -14.38 21.89 6.37
N SER A 100 -15.02 21.83 7.55
CA SER A 100 -14.37 21.94 8.84
C SER A 100 -14.74 20.71 9.65
N ILE A 101 -13.75 19.86 9.87
CA ILE A 101 -13.88 18.74 10.78
C ILE A 101 -13.55 19.28 12.17
N SER A 102 -14.56 19.84 12.84
CA SER A 102 -14.42 20.27 14.24
C SER A 102 -14.69 19.08 15.14
N PHE A 103 -13.66 18.66 15.86
CA PHE A 103 -13.71 17.62 16.89
C PHE A 103 -14.05 18.29 18.22
N SER A 104 -15.32 18.64 18.39
CA SER A 104 -15.86 19.05 19.69
C SER A 104 -16.73 17.92 20.22
N ASP A 105 -16.82 17.78 21.55
CA ASP A 105 -17.47 16.64 22.21
C ASP A 105 -18.92 16.37 21.76
N ASN A 106 -19.61 17.37 21.21
CA ASN A 106 -20.99 17.26 20.73
C ASN A 106 -21.15 17.22 19.19
N HIS A 107 -20.07 17.28 18.41
CA HIS A 107 -20.16 17.24 16.95
C HIS A 107 -19.37 16.06 16.37
N ARG A 108 -20.10 15.06 15.85
CA ARG A 108 -19.51 13.96 15.08
C ARG A 108 -19.75 14.21 13.58
N PRO A 109 -18.79 14.82 12.86
CA PRO A 109 -19.00 15.20 11.47
C PRO A 109 -19.29 13.96 10.63
N LEU A 110 -20.38 14.04 9.87
CA LEU A 110 -20.86 12.97 8.99
C LEU A 110 -20.37 13.21 7.57
N ILE A 111 -19.86 12.14 6.97
CA ILE A 111 -19.56 12.06 5.55
C ILE A 111 -20.72 11.34 4.89
N LYS A 112 -21.24 11.95 3.82
CA LYS A 112 -22.35 11.40 3.05
C LYS A 112 -21.84 10.95 1.70
N PHE A 113 -22.27 9.80 1.21
CA PHE A 113 -21.94 9.28 -0.11
C PHE A 113 -22.97 8.25 -0.52
N ARG A 114 -22.89 7.79 -1.77
CA ARG A 114 -23.69 6.72 -2.32
C ARG A 114 -22.78 5.55 -2.69
N ALA A 115 -23.21 4.34 -2.39
CA ALA A 115 -22.56 3.11 -2.82
C ALA A 115 -23.63 2.06 -3.11
N PHE A 116 -23.46 1.26 -4.15
CA PHE A 116 -24.41 0.20 -4.50
C PHE A 116 -25.84 0.70 -4.66
N ASN A 117 -26.03 1.91 -5.18
CA ASN A 117 -27.33 2.56 -5.28
C ASN A 117 -28.03 2.85 -3.94
N GLU A 118 -27.28 2.94 -2.84
CA GLU A 118 -27.78 3.27 -1.52
C GLU A 118 -27.07 4.50 -0.95
N ASP A 119 -27.84 5.39 -0.32
CA ASP A 119 -27.30 6.59 0.31
C ASP A 119 -26.83 6.27 1.73
N HIS A 120 -25.61 6.70 2.05
CA HIS A 120 -24.96 6.49 3.34
C HIS A 120 -24.59 7.81 4.00
N ALA A 121 -24.60 7.79 5.33
CA ALA A 121 -24.04 8.83 6.17
C ALA A 121 -23.29 8.16 7.32
N ILE A 122 -21.97 8.33 7.38
CA ILE A 122 -21.12 7.74 8.43
C ILE A 122 -20.28 8.82 9.10
N SER A 123 -20.03 8.68 10.39
CA SER A 123 -19.10 9.57 11.07
C SER A 123 -17.66 9.25 10.67
N ILE A 124 -16.78 10.24 10.74
CA ILE A 124 -15.34 10.03 10.58
C ILE A 124 -14.76 9.00 11.55
N TYR A 125 -15.36 8.83 12.74
CA TYR A 125 -14.98 7.83 13.72
C TYR A 125 -15.33 6.42 13.23
N ASN A 126 -16.51 6.28 12.63
CA ASN A 126 -16.95 5.01 12.07
C ASN A 126 -16.15 4.63 10.81
N ILE A 127 -15.59 5.60 10.06
CA ILE A 127 -14.63 5.29 8.99
C ILE A 127 -13.44 4.51 9.57
N GLN A 128 -12.85 4.99 10.65
CA GLN A 128 -11.71 4.33 11.28
C GLN A 128 -12.06 2.90 11.75
N TRP A 129 -13.24 2.75 12.35
CA TRP A 129 -13.78 1.46 12.75
C TRP A 129 -13.95 0.49 11.58
N HIS A 130 -14.65 0.88 10.52
CA HIS A 130 -14.92 0.01 9.37
C HIS A 130 -13.67 -0.33 8.58
N LEU A 131 -12.63 0.51 8.62
CA LEU A 131 -11.32 0.21 8.04
C LEU A 131 -10.44 -0.71 8.91
N GLY A 132 -10.91 -1.09 10.11
CA GLY A 132 -10.19 -1.96 11.04
C GLY A 132 -9.06 -1.26 11.80
N PHE A 133 -9.04 0.07 11.83
CA PHE A 133 -8.04 0.84 12.58
C PHE A 133 -8.38 0.99 14.07
N THR A 134 -9.55 0.52 14.52
CA THR A 134 -9.98 0.61 15.92
C THR A 134 -10.35 -0.77 16.43
N ARG A 135 -9.72 -1.20 17.53
CA ARG A 135 -10.26 -2.28 18.37
C ARG A 135 -11.23 -1.68 19.38
N ILE A 136 -12.20 -2.46 19.84
CA ILE A 136 -13.21 -2.02 20.84
C ILE A 136 -12.53 -1.41 22.06
N GLU A 137 -11.44 -2.05 22.50
CA GLU A 137 -10.66 -1.68 23.68
C GLU A 137 -9.94 -0.32 23.52
N ASP A 138 -9.54 0.03 22.29
CA ASP A 138 -8.74 1.22 22.02
C ASP A 138 -9.61 2.45 21.66
N ARG A 139 -10.95 2.33 21.70
CA ARG A 139 -11.86 3.31 21.11
C ARG A 139 -11.63 4.74 21.61
N ALA A 140 -11.35 4.93 22.89
CA ALA A 140 -11.09 6.26 23.46
C ALA A 140 -9.83 6.92 22.85
N ASP A 141 -8.73 6.18 22.74
CA ASP A 141 -7.47 6.67 22.17
C ASP A 141 -7.60 6.93 20.66
N ASN A 142 -8.44 6.15 19.97
CA ASN A 142 -8.78 6.36 18.57
C ASN A 142 -9.56 7.66 18.36
N GLU A 143 -10.55 7.94 19.21
CA GLU A 143 -11.31 9.19 19.15
C GLU A 143 -10.44 10.42 19.49
N ALA A 144 -9.39 10.23 20.29
CA ALA A 144 -8.39 11.24 20.66
C ALA A 144 -7.23 11.38 19.65
N GLY A 145 -7.28 10.67 18.51
CA GLY A 145 -6.22 10.72 17.50
C GLY A 145 -5.95 12.14 16.99
N LEU A 146 -4.69 12.41 16.66
CA LEU A 146 -4.25 13.73 16.18
C LEU A 146 -4.74 14.00 14.76
N THR A 147 -5.46 15.11 14.58
CA THR A 147 -5.94 15.59 13.27
C THR A 147 -5.05 16.71 12.73
N ASP A 148 -4.25 17.29 13.61
CA ASP A 148 -3.20 18.26 13.34
C ASP A 148 -2.11 18.11 14.42
N PHE A 149 -1.00 18.83 14.26
CA PHE A 149 0.05 18.92 15.27
C PHE A 149 -0.51 19.39 16.62
N PRO A 150 -0.02 18.83 17.74
CA PRO A 150 -0.32 19.35 19.07
C PRO A 150 -0.01 20.85 19.15
N ARG A 151 -0.82 21.62 19.89
CA ARG A 151 -0.72 23.09 19.94
C ARG A 151 0.63 23.60 20.46
N ASP A 152 1.29 22.79 21.28
CA ASP A 152 2.59 23.04 21.88
C ASP A 152 3.77 22.61 20.99
N VAL A 153 3.50 21.97 19.85
CA VAL A 153 4.52 21.50 18.91
C VAL A 153 4.60 22.44 17.72
N ASP A 154 5.78 23.04 17.55
CA ASP A 154 6.10 23.83 16.36
C ASP A 154 6.48 22.91 15.19
N ARG A 155 5.75 23.03 14.06
CA ARG A 155 5.97 22.21 12.86
C ARG A 155 7.36 22.44 12.24
N GLN A 156 7.83 23.68 12.26
CA GLN A 156 9.14 24.04 11.74
C GLN A 156 10.24 23.38 12.58
N ARG A 157 10.13 23.45 13.91
CA ARG A 157 11.09 22.78 14.82
C ARG A 157 11.07 21.26 14.65
N PHE A 158 9.90 20.68 14.48
CA PHE A 158 9.81 19.25 14.20
C PHE A 158 10.49 18.90 12.88
N TRP A 159 10.25 19.66 11.81
CA TRP A 159 10.92 19.47 10.53
C TRP A 159 12.46 19.58 10.63
N GLU A 160 12.97 20.57 11.37
CA GLU A 160 14.40 20.72 11.63
C GLU A 160 15.00 19.49 12.31
N SER A 161 14.25 18.83 13.20
CA SER A 161 14.71 17.62 13.89
C SER A 161 14.79 16.37 13.00
N ILE A 162 14.12 16.36 11.85
CA ILE A 162 14.04 15.20 10.94
C ILE A 162 14.56 15.51 9.53
N SER A 163 15.29 16.60 9.36
CA SER A 163 15.87 17.02 8.07
C SER A 163 17.38 17.24 8.17
N ARG A 164 18.10 17.09 7.05
CA ARG A 164 19.58 17.16 7.04
C ARG A 164 20.15 18.55 7.28
N ASP A 165 19.42 19.60 6.88
CA ASP A 165 19.96 20.96 6.77
C ASP A 165 19.11 22.03 7.47
N GLY A 166 18.09 21.64 8.25
CA GLY A 166 17.30 22.57 9.07
C GLY A 166 16.55 23.67 8.30
N GLY A 167 16.27 23.46 7.01
CA GLY A 167 15.63 24.47 6.16
C GLY A 167 14.18 24.78 6.55
N THR A 168 13.61 25.86 6.00
CA THR A 168 12.21 26.22 6.23
C THR A 168 11.26 25.18 5.62
N TYR A 169 10.28 24.77 6.42
CA TYR A 169 9.19 23.92 6.02
C TYR A 169 8.07 24.74 5.35
N ASP A 170 7.87 24.49 4.06
CA ASP A 170 6.69 24.87 3.29
C ASP A 170 6.06 23.59 2.70
N PRO A 171 4.83 23.19 3.09
CA PRO A 171 4.17 22.01 2.55
C PRO A 171 3.98 22.05 1.02
N ARG A 172 4.09 23.22 0.39
CA ARG A 172 4.00 23.40 -1.06
C ARG A 172 5.32 23.18 -1.78
N ASP A 173 6.46 23.22 -1.11
CA ASP A 173 7.75 23.19 -1.78
C ASP A 173 8.86 22.37 -1.12
N THR A 174 8.75 22.07 0.18
CA THR A 174 9.80 21.38 0.92
C THR A 174 10.06 19.98 0.36
N PRO A 175 11.29 19.71 -0.11
CA PRO A 175 11.57 18.47 -0.77
C PRO A 175 11.76 17.28 0.18
N SER A 176 11.21 16.12 -0.18
CA SER A 176 11.33 14.90 0.63
C SER A 176 12.74 14.31 0.65
N THR A 177 13.63 14.74 -0.25
CA THR A 177 15.05 14.36 -0.24
C THR A 177 15.79 14.85 1.00
N LEU A 178 15.27 15.88 1.69
CA LEU A 178 15.87 16.44 2.89
C LEU A 178 15.59 15.62 4.15
N LEU A 179 14.61 14.71 4.13
CA LEU A 179 14.27 13.87 5.28
C LEU A 179 15.43 12.95 5.69
N TYR A 180 15.69 12.88 6.99
CA TYR A 180 16.75 12.07 7.57
C TYR A 180 16.40 11.59 8.99
N PRO A 181 16.75 10.33 9.37
CA PRO A 181 17.43 9.28 8.60
C PRO A 181 16.69 8.76 7.35
N ARG A 182 17.39 7.95 6.53
CA ARG A 182 16.87 7.40 5.27
C ARG A 182 15.55 6.64 5.44
N ALA A 183 15.33 6.01 6.59
CA ALA A 183 14.06 5.36 6.91
C ALA A 183 12.85 6.30 6.77
N TYR A 184 12.98 7.58 7.14
CA TYR A 184 11.88 8.55 7.02
C TYR A 184 11.50 8.83 5.57
N ARG A 185 12.44 8.72 4.63
CA ARG A 185 12.19 8.86 3.19
C ARG A 185 11.43 7.66 2.62
N VAL A 186 11.75 6.47 3.12
CA VAL A 186 11.01 5.25 2.77
C VAL A 186 9.57 5.35 3.30
N ILE A 187 9.40 5.73 4.56
CA ILE A 187 8.09 5.95 5.17
C ILE A 187 7.30 7.04 4.43
N HIS A 188 7.91 8.18 4.14
CA HIS A 188 7.28 9.27 3.38
C HIS A 188 6.78 8.79 2.01
N SER A 189 7.55 7.96 1.31
CA SER A 189 7.17 7.40 0.02
C SER A 189 6.00 6.41 0.13
N LEU A 190 5.99 5.59 1.18
CA LEU A 190 4.85 4.72 1.50
C LEU A 190 3.59 5.54 1.79
N LEU A 191 3.67 6.55 2.66
CA LEU A 191 2.57 7.48 2.95
C LEU A 191 2.09 8.20 1.68
N SER A 192 3.03 8.64 0.84
CA SER A 192 2.72 9.38 -0.37
C SER A 192 1.92 8.55 -1.36
N SER A 193 2.34 7.30 -1.56
CA SER A 193 1.74 6.36 -2.50
C SER A 193 0.47 5.67 -2.01
N THR A 194 0.10 5.85 -0.74
CA THR A 194 -1.09 5.22 -0.13
C THR A 194 -2.08 6.26 0.40
N ILE A 195 -1.69 7.04 1.39
CA ILE A 195 -2.56 8.01 2.09
C ILE A 195 -2.78 9.27 1.27
N THR A 196 -1.74 9.83 0.67
CA THR A 196 -1.90 11.09 -0.07
C THR A 196 -2.25 10.89 -1.54
N GLY A 197 -2.15 9.66 -2.05
CA GLY A 197 -2.51 9.30 -3.42
C GLY A 197 -1.66 10.04 -4.46
N ARG A 198 -0.36 10.16 -4.19
CA ARG A 198 0.63 10.76 -5.09
C ARG A 198 1.55 9.68 -5.65
N ALA A 199 2.03 9.90 -6.86
CA ALA A 199 2.96 8.97 -7.52
C ALA A 199 4.26 8.78 -6.72
N GLU A 200 4.90 7.63 -6.94
CA GLU A 200 6.05 7.03 -6.24
C GLU A 200 7.26 7.95 -5.97
N VAL A 201 7.33 9.12 -6.63
CA VAL A 201 8.48 10.06 -6.61
C VAL A 201 8.05 11.48 -6.21
N ALA A 202 6.91 11.64 -5.53
CA ALA A 202 6.43 12.96 -5.12
C ALA A 202 7.40 13.57 -4.10
N GLY A 203 8.33 14.37 -4.63
CA GLY A 203 9.45 14.93 -3.90
C GLY A 203 9.07 16.01 -2.91
N LYS A 204 7.83 16.10 -2.39
CA LYS A 204 7.39 17.15 -1.46
C LYS A 204 6.68 16.60 -0.22
N VAL A 205 7.04 17.12 0.95
CA VAL A 205 6.48 16.70 2.24
C VAL A 205 5.27 17.57 2.59
N SER A 206 4.07 17.02 2.41
CA SER A 206 2.82 17.70 2.77
C SER A 206 2.61 17.76 4.29
N THR A 207 1.70 18.61 4.74
CA THR A 207 1.34 18.72 6.17
C THR A 207 0.85 17.37 6.72
N THR A 208 0.08 16.63 5.93
CA THR A 208 -0.41 15.28 6.30
C THR A 208 0.75 14.29 6.44
N ASP A 209 1.73 14.32 5.52
CA ASP A 209 2.90 13.43 5.66
C ASP A 209 3.70 13.76 6.92
N LEU A 210 3.90 15.05 7.19
CA LEU A 210 4.66 15.52 8.34
C LEU A 210 3.97 15.12 9.65
N LEU A 211 2.64 15.23 9.72
CA LEU A 211 1.84 14.77 10.86
C LEU A 211 1.96 13.26 11.07
N CYS A 212 1.87 12.47 10.00
CA CYS A 212 2.04 11.01 10.07
C CYS A 212 3.44 10.63 10.56
N LEU A 213 4.49 11.30 10.07
CA LEU A 213 5.87 11.11 10.54
C LEU A 213 6.02 11.47 12.01
N TYR A 214 5.47 12.59 12.46
CA TYR A 214 5.43 12.99 13.87
C TYR A 214 4.80 11.89 14.74
N CYS A 215 3.64 11.39 14.30
CA CYS A 215 2.93 10.32 15.01
C CYS A 215 3.76 9.03 15.11
N MET A 216 4.39 8.59 14.02
CA MET A 216 5.27 7.42 14.03
C MET A 216 6.48 7.59 14.97
N ILE A 217 7.15 8.74 14.91
CA ILE A 217 8.39 9.01 15.65
C ILE A 217 8.12 9.14 17.15
N HIS A 218 7.04 9.82 17.53
CA HIS A 218 6.68 10.08 18.93
C HIS A 218 5.69 9.07 19.51
N ASN A 219 5.38 7.98 18.79
CA ASN A 219 4.41 6.96 19.18
C ASN A 219 3.05 7.57 19.56
N LYS A 220 2.58 8.48 18.72
CA LYS A 220 1.23 9.06 18.79
C LYS A 220 0.37 8.45 17.69
N LEU A 221 -0.94 8.54 17.87
CA LEU A 221 -1.91 8.01 16.93
C LEU A 221 -2.53 9.18 16.16
N PRO A 222 -2.48 9.18 14.82
CA PRO A 222 -3.24 10.16 14.04
C PRO A 222 -4.71 9.74 13.97
N HIS A 223 -5.62 10.67 13.73
CA HIS A 223 -7.01 10.32 13.46
C HIS A 223 -7.16 9.78 12.04
N MET A 224 -6.99 8.46 11.85
CA MET A 224 -7.00 7.83 10.52
C MET A 224 -8.30 8.06 9.76
N GLY A 225 -9.45 8.09 10.45
CA GLY A 225 -10.73 8.40 9.80
C GLY A 225 -10.76 9.80 9.14
N ALA A 226 -10.07 10.79 9.71
CA ALA A 226 -10.01 12.15 9.19
C ALA A 226 -9.04 12.24 8.01
N ILE A 227 -7.90 11.55 8.11
CA ILE A 227 -6.91 11.44 7.03
C ILE A 227 -7.51 10.77 5.79
N ILE A 228 -8.25 9.67 5.96
CA ILE A 228 -8.89 8.97 4.85
C ILE A 228 -10.08 9.77 4.29
N ALA A 229 -10.84 10.45 5.14
CA ALA A 229 -11.87 11.39 4.69
C ALA A 229 -11.29 12.51 3.82
N ASP A 230 -10.16 13.09 4.22
CA ASP A 230 -9.45 14.09 3.42
C ASP A 230 -8.97 13.49 2.09
N LEU A 231 -8.40 12.27 2.09
CA LEU A 231 -8.08 11.56 0.84
C LEU A 231 -9.30 11.45 -0.09
N PHE A 232 -10.45 11.03 0.42
CA PHE A 232 -11.67 10.93 -0.40
C PHE A 232 -12.12 12.30 -0.92
N HIS A 233 -12.08 13.32 -0.08
CA HIS A 233 -12.39 14.68 -0.49
C HIS A 233 -11.49 15.14 -1.65
N ARG A 234 -10.17 14.95 -1.52
CA ARG A 234 -9.20 15.31 -2.56
C ARG A 234 -9.40 14.52 -3.85
N GLN A 235 -9.72 13.24 -3.76
CA GLN A 235 -9.98 12.36 -4.91
C GLN A 235 -11.32 12.68 -5.61
N SER A 236 -12.28 13.29 -4.90
CA SER A 236 -13.57 13.73 -5.47
C SER A 236 -13.55 15.13 -6.09
N THR A 237 -12.71 16.04 -5.58
CA THR A 237 -12.79 17.48 -5.91
C THR A 237 -11.65 18.01 -6.78
N TYR A 238 -10.45 17.42 -6.68
CA TYR A 238 -9.30 17.91 -7.44
C TYR A 238 -9.16 17.22 -8.81
N LYS A 239 -8.45 17.89 -9.72
CA LYS A 239 -8.03 17.29 -10.99
C LYS A 239 -6.97 16.23 -10.72
N ILE A 240 -7.42 15.01 -10.40
CA ILE A 240 -6.55 13.86 -10.19
C ILE A 240 -6.17 13.19 -11.52
N LYS A 241 -4.98 12.58 -11.51
CA LYS A 241 -4.47 11.77 -12.64
C LYS A 241 -4.87 10.29 -12.49
N ALA A 242 -4.88 9.78 -11.26
CA ALA A 242 -5.22 8.40 -10.94
C ALA A 242 -5.98 8.32 -9.61
N ILE A 243 -6.75 7.24 -9.44
CA ILE A 243 -7.58 6.95 -8.27
C ILE A 243 -6.78 6.14 -7.25
N PHE A 244 -6.61 6.69 -6.05
CA PHE A 244 -5.88 6.05 -4.94
C PHE A 244 -6.76 5.81 -3.72
N SER A 245 -8.09 5.89 -3.82
CA SER A 245 -9.00 5.64 -2.70
C SER A 245 -9.67 4.27 -2.74
N GLY A 246 -9.50 3.52 -3.83
CA GLY A 246 -10.20 2.26 -4.11
C GLY A 246 -10.15 1.23 -3.00
N PRO A 247 -8.96 0.78 -2.55
CA PRO A 247 -8.82 -0.19 -1.47
C PRO A 247 -9.47 0.26 -0.16
N TYR A 248 -9.37 1.55 0.18
CA TYR A 248 -10.02 2.10 1.38
C TYR A 248 -11.54 2.08 1.25
N ILE A 249 -12.09 2.42 0.08
CA ILE A 249 -13.53 2.37 -0.17
C ILE A 249 -14.03 0.92 -0.11
N THR A 250 -13.33 -0.03 -0.73
CA THR A 250 -13.67 -1.45 -0.64
C THR A 250 -13.64 -1.95 0.80
N CYS A 251 -12.57 -1.65 1.54
CA CYS A 251 -12.42 -2.02 2.94
C CYS A 251 -13.56 -1.44 3.80
N LEU A 252 -13.85 -0.14 3.61
CA LEU A 252 -14.94 0.56 4.29
C LEU A 252 -16.29 -0.13 4.02
N LEU A 253 -16.62 -0.39 2.77
CA LEU A 253 -17.89 -1.01 2.38
C LEU A 253 -18.01 -2.45 2.89
N ARG A 254 -16.92 -3.23 2.88
CA ARG A 254 -16.88 -4.56 3.52
C ARG A 254 -17.12 -4.46 5.01
N GLY A 255 -16.46 -3.52 5.69
CA GLY A 255 -16.68 -3.24 7.11
C GLY A 255 -18.11 -2.77 7.42
N MET A 256 -18.82 -2.21 6.44
CA MET A 256 -20.23 -1.84 6.52
C MET A 256 -21.20 -2.99 6.17
N GLY A 257 -20.70 -4.14 5.73
CA GLY A 257 -21.51 -5.33 5.41
C GLY A 257 -21.77 -5.58 3.91
N TYR A 258 -21.15 -4.83 2.99
CA TYR A 258 -21.35 -4.99 1.54
C TYR A 258 -20.46 -6.08 0.90
N GLY A 259 -19.85 -6.98 1.67
CA GLY A 259 -18.92 -7.99 1.16
C GLY A 259 -19.46 -8.80 -0.02
N ASP A 260 -20.71 -9.24 0.06
CA ASP A 260 -21.34 -10.06 -0.99
C ASP A 260 -21.65 -9.29 -2.28
N HIS A 261 -21.70 -7.96 -2.23
CA HIS A 261 -22.02 -7.13 -3.39
C HIS A 261 -20.86 -7.07 -4.40
N PHE A 262 -19.64 -7.41 -3.97
CA PHE A 262 -18.45 -7.41 -4.83
C PHE A 262 -18.30 -8.65 -5.71
N VAL A 263 -19.05 -9.73 -5.45
CA VAL A 263 -18.85 -11.05 -6.09
C VAL A 263 -18.97 -11.01 -7.62
N ASN A 264 -19.73 -10.06 -8.17
CA ASN A 264 -19.94 -9.92 -9.61
C ASN A 264 -19.37 -8.60 -10.18
N MET A 265 -18.40 -8.00 -9.51
CA MET A 265 -17.78 -6.76 -9.94
C MET A 265 -16.40 -6.98 -10.57
N ASP A 266 -16.02 -6.10 -11.48
CA ASP A 266 -14.70 -6.13 -12.11
C ASP A 266 -13.64 -5.57 -11.15
N GLU A 267 -12.53 -6.30 -11.03
CA GLU A 267 -11.38 -5.91 -10.22
C GLU A 267 -10.45 -4.95 -10.99
N SER A 268 -9.91 -3.93 -10.33
CA SER A 268 -9.07 -2.91 -10.96
C SER A 268 -7.84 -2.49 -10.13
N SER A 269 -7.37 -3.32 -9.19
CA SER A 269 -6.25 -2.98 -8.30
C SER A 269 -4.87 -3.37 -8.83
N TYR A 270 -3.87 -2.53 -8.52
CA TYR A 270 -2.45 -2.83 -8.67
C TYR A 270 -1.72 -2.59 -7.35
N TYR A 271 -1.03 -3.63 -6.89
CA TYR A 271 -0.15 -3.58 -5.72
C TYR A 271 1.27 -3.84 -6.16
N ALA A 272 2.21 -2.99 -5.73
CA ALA A 272 3.62 -3.17 -6.04
C ALA A 272 4.50 -3.02 -4.80
N PRO A 273 5.60 -3.78 -4.71
CA PRO A 273 6.59 -3.54 -3.68
C PRO A 273 7.24 -2.16 -3.93
N LEU A 274 7.44 -1.38 -2.87
CA LEU A 274 8.21 -0.15 -2.97
C LEU A 274 9.68 -0.50 -3.26
N THR A 275 10.13 -0.25 -4.49
CA THR A 275 11.44 -0.73 -4.96
C THR A 275 12.29 0.34 -5.65
N LYS A 276 11.68 1.42 -6.15
CA LYS A 276 12.37 2.38 -7.04
C LYS A 276 13.05 3.54 -6.34
N LEU A 277 13.05 3.57 -5.01
CA LEU A 277 13.71 4.65 -4.28
C LEU A 277 15.23 4.53 -4.34
N PRO A 278 15.96 5.66 -4.48
CA PRO A 278 17.43 5.66 -4.39
C PRO A 278 17.95 4.98 -3.12
N GLU A 279 17.22 5.11 -2.01
CA GLU A 279 17.53 4.52 -0.70
C GLU A 279 17.55 3.00 -0.76
N LEU A 280 16.76 2.41 -1.65
CA LEU A 280 16.55 0.98 -1.82
C LEU A 280 17.43 0.38 -2.94
N ASN A 281 17.95 1.22 -3.84
CA ASN A 281 18.74 0.79 -5.00
C ASN A 281 20.07 0.13 -4.63
N THR A 282 20.67 0.47 -3.49
CA THR A 282 21.87 -0.23 -2.98
C THR A 282 21.60 -1.70 -2.69
N GLY A 283 20.41 -2.03 -2.19
CA GLY A 283 19.96 -3.40 -1.93
C GLY A 283 19.51 -4.15 -3.19
N VAL A 284 18.88 -3.47 -4.15
CA VAL A 284 18.50 -4.06 -5.45
C VAL A 284 19.73 -4.43 -6.28
N ALA A 285 20.74 -3.55 -6.33
CA ALA A 285 22.01 -3.83 -7.01
C ALA A 285 22.83 -4.94 -6.33
N ARG A 286 22.69 -5.12 -5.01
CA ARG A 286 23.30 -6.25 -4.28
C ARG A 286 22.59 -7.57 -4.57
N ARG A 287 21.25 -7.57 -4.68
CA ARG A 287 20.47 -8.78 -5.06
C ARG A 287 20.71 -9.22 -6.50
N ARG A 288 20.80 -8.30 -7.46
CA ARG A 288 21.22 -8.68 -8.84
C ARG A 288 22.59 -9.34 -8.84
N ARG A 289 23.56 -8.76 -8.13
CA ARG A 289 24.89 -9.36 -7.98
C ARG A 289 24.91 -10.71 -7.29
N LEU A 290 24.07 -10.94 -6.29
CA LEU A 290 23.96 -12.24 -5.60
C LEU A 290 23.19 -13.29 -6.42
N ALA A 291 22.20 -12.88 -7.22
CA ALA A 291 21.46 -13.76 -8.12
C ALA A 291 22.24 -14.10 -9.41
N GLU A 292 23.20 -13.27 -9.78
CA GLU A 292 24.12 -13.47 -10.91
C GLU A 292 25.40 -14.23 -10.51
N GLN A 293 25.58 -14.58 -9.24
CA GLN A 293 26.67 -15.46 -8.81
C GLN A 293 26.35 -16.91 -9.20
N PRO A 294 27.24 -17.60 -9.95
CA PRO A 294 27.08 -19.02 -10.23
C PRO A 294 27.08 -19.80 -8.91
N VAL A 295 26.19 -20.78 -8.78
CA VAL A 295 26.24 -21.76 -7.69
C VAL A 295 27.50 -22.62 -7.92
N GLU A 296 28.63 -22.22 -7.36
CA GLU A 296 29.83 -23.06 -7.32
C GLU A 296 29.60 -24.17 -6.29
N GLY A 297 29.27 -25.36 -6.80
CA GLY A 297 28.99 -26.49 -5.92
C GLY A 297 28.64 -27.81 -6.61
N GLU A 298 29.18 -28.11 -7.80
CA GLU A 298 29.27 -29.49 -8.28
C GLU A 298 30.66 -29.70 -8.92
N GLN A 299 31.64 -30.02 -8.08
CA GLN A 299 32.90 -30.60 -8.55
C GLN A 299 32.59 -31.99 -9.14
N ARG A 300 32.52 -32.07 -10.47
CA ARG A 300 32.64 -33.33 -11.18
C ARG A 300 34.07 -33.85 -11.03
N VAL A 301 34.23 -34.89 -10.21
CA VAL A 301 35.43 -35.71 -10.16
C VAL A 301 35.63 -36.38 -11.54
N PRO A 302 36.79 -36.24 -12.21
CA PRO A 302 37.04 -36.98 -13.45
C PRO A 302 37.45 -38.41 -13.11
N HIS A 303 36.68 -39.38 -13.61
CA HIS A 303 37.09 -40.78 -13.70
C HIS A 303 38.31 -40.89 -14.65
N GLN A 304 39.47 -41.29 -14.12
CA GLN A 304 40.52 -41.90 -14.92
C GLN A 304 40.44 -43.42 -14.78
N ALA A 305 40.39 -44.11 -15.92
CA ALA A 305 40.61 -45.54 -16.04
C ALA A 305 41.65 -45.78 -17.14
N GLY A 306 42.65 -46.62 -16.86
CA GLY A 306 43.35 -47.40 -17.89
C GLY A 306 44.84 -47.15 -18.13
N ILE A 307 45.69 -47.55 -17.18
CA ILE A 307 46.91 -48.38 -17.28
C ILE A 307 47.65 -48.46 -18.65
N HIS A 308 48.94 -48.10 -18.67
CA HIS A 308 50.02 -48.97 -19.22
C HIS A 308 51.42 -48.66 -18.65
N ILE A 309 52.25 -49.70 -18.57
CA ILE A 309 53.52 -49.86 -17.82
C ILE A 309 54.73 -49.75 -18.77
N GLN A 310 55.86 -49.18 -18.30
CA GLN A 310 57.27 -49.68 -18.43
C GLN A 310 58.25 -48.60 -17.93
N GLU A 311 58.92 -48.82 -16.80
CA GLU A 311 60.28 -49.40 -16.60
C GLU A 311 61.43 -48.38 -16.72
N GLY A 312 62.27 -48.34 -15.67
CA GLY A 312 63.69 -47.96 -15.81
C GLY A 312 64.27 -47.05 -14.72
N GLY A 313 65.05 -47.63 -13.80
CA GLY A 313 66.36 -47.06 -13.45
C GLY A 313 66.53 -46.30 -12.13
N ALA A 314 66.90 -47.06 -11.09
CA ALA A 314 67.87 -46.78 -10.02
C ALA A 314 68.51 -45.38 -9.85
N ALA A 315 68.59 -44.88 -8.60
CA ALA A 315 69.84 -44.77 -7.82
C ALA A 315 69.66 -43.95 -6.51
N GLY A 316 70.32 -44.42 -5.43
CA GLY A 316 70.77 -43.63 -4.25
C GLY A 316 69.71 -43.33 -3.19
N HIS A 317 69.60 -44.02 -2.04
CA HIS A 317 70.56 -44.33 -0.96
C HIS A 317 70.79 -43.16 0.03
N VAL A 318 70.70 -43.52 1.33
CA VAL A 318 71.10 -42.85 2.59
C VAL A 318 70.05 -41.85 3.12
N ASP A 319 69.25 -42.21 4.13
CA ASP A 319 69.56 -42.30 5.58
C ASP A 319 69.98 -40.91 6.12
N ASP A 320 69.61 -40.41 7.28
CA ASP A 320 68.91 -40.90 8.47
C ASP A 320 68.71 -39.65 9.35
N ASP A 321 67.74 -39.72 10.27
CA ASP A 321 67.79 -39.16 11.63
C ASP A 321 67.94 -37.63 11.81
N ASP A 322 67.45 -36.96 12.85
CA ASP A 322 66.65 -37.25 14.03
C ASP A 322 66.37 -35.86 14.65
N GLU A 323 65.16 -35.60 15.13
CA GLU A 323 64.84 -35.45 16.57
C GLU A 323 65.38 -34.20 17.30
N GLU A 324 64.47 -33.65 18.11
CA GLU A 324 64.66 -32.83 19.33
C GLU A 324 65.31 -31.44 19.23
N HIS A 325 64.47 -30.38 19.36
CA HIS A 325 64.09 -29.81 20.66
C HIS A 325 63.06 -28.67 20.53
#